data_AF-A0A016TRF0-F1
#
_entry.id   AF-A0A016TRF0-F1
#
_cell.length_a   1.000
_cell.length_b   1.000
_cell.length_c   1.000
_cell.angle_alpha   90.00
_cell.angle_beta   90.00
_cell.angle_gamma   90.00
#
_symmetry.space_group_name_H-M   'P 1'
#
loop_
_entity.id
_entity.type
_entity.pdbx_description
1 polymer ?
#
loop_
_entity_poly.entity_id
_entity_poly.type
_entity_poly.pdbx_seq_one_letter_code
_entity_poly.pdbx_strand_id
1 'polypeptide(L)'
;MAAPEGSPGPSPGPAPGAVAFESVEASLKAHLQGKDYDEVRRILYGRAYPELKISAEARQMAEKGGYEIQGYEISAQPEQLRAPRKVRVACVQNSIVLPTTAPIEEQKNAIHKKVGGMVEAAALAGANIVCLQETFMMPFAFCTRERLPWTEFAESAEYGPTIKYFSEIAARHGIVIISPILERDESKDDVIWNAAVVISHTGKVIGKSRKNHIPRVGDFNEVMRFHNGLE
;
A
#
# COMPACT_ATOMS: atom_id res chain seq x y z
N MET A 1 24.99 34.46 -8.46
CA MET A 1 23.79 34.69 -9.28
C MET A 1 23.15 33.34 -9.52
N ALA A 2 22.02 33.07 -8.87
CA ALA A 2 21.29 31.81 -9.02
C ALA A 2 20.47 31.84 -10.32
N ALA A 3 20.54 30.76 -11.11
CA ALA A 3 19.69 30.56 -12.28
C ALA A 3 18.25 30.22 -11.81
N PRO A 4 17.21 30.63 -12.56
CA PRO A 4 15.83 30.47 -12.13
C PRO A 4 15.39 29.00 -12.20
N GLU A 5 14.57 28.61 -11.24
CA GLU A 5 13.94 27.30 -11.12
C GLU A 5 13.03 27.02 -12.34
N GLY A 6 13.32 25.95 -13.06
CA GLY A 6 12.42 25.40 -14.08
C GLY A 6 11.29 24.63 -13.41
N SER A 7 10.05 24.96 -13.77
CA SER A 7 8.85 24.23 -13.36
C SER A 7 8.96 22.73 -13.70
N PRO A 8 8.43 21.83 -12.84
CA PRO A 8 8.44 20.40 -13.14
C PRO A 8 7.59 20.14 -14.39
N GLY A 9 8.22 19.60 -15.42
CA GLY A 9 7.54 19.16 -16.64
C GLY A 9 6.53 18.05 -16.35
N PRO A 10 5.50 17.89 -17.20
CA PRO A 10 4.47 16.88 -17.01
C PRO A 10 5.09 15.48 -16.99
N SER A 11 4.55 14.62 -16.13
CA SER A 11 4.85 13.18 -16.10
C SER A 11 4.75 12.60 -17.52
N PRO A 12 5.71 11.76 -17.96
CA PRO A 12 5.70 11.22 -19.30
C PRO A 12 4.39 10.47 -19.54
N GLY A 13 3.65 10.92 -20.56
CA GLY A 13 2.42 10.27 -21.00
C GLY A 13 2.68 8.86 -21.52
N PRO A 14 1.63 8.04 -21.67
CA PRO A 14 1.76 6.68 -22.17
C PRO A 14 2.48 6.65 -23.52
N ALA A 15 3.31 5.62 -23.73
CA ALA A 15 4.07 5.43 -24.96
C ALA A 15 3.13 5.48 -26.19
N PRO A 16 3.57 6.07 -27.33
CA PRO A 16 2.74 6.18 -28.52
C PRO A 16 2.30 4.79 -28.99
N GLY A 17 0.98 4.53 -29.02
CA GLY A 17 0.41 3.24 -29.42
C GLY A 17 -0.05 2.34 -28.28
N ALA A 18 0.12 2.73 -27.01
CA ALA A 18 -0.53 2.04 -25.90
C ALA A 18 -2.05 2.31 -25.97
N VAL A 19 -2.85 1.26 -26.14
CA VAL A 19 -4.30 1.33 -25.97
C VAL A 19 -4.57 1.82 -24.55
N ALA A 20 -5.42 2.84 -24.39
CA ALA A 20 -5.88 3.28 -23.08
C ALA A 20 -6.64 2.14 -22.41
N PHE A 21 -5.95 1.41 -21.54
CA PHE A 21 -6.48 0.28 -20.78
C PHE A 21 -6.61 0.71 -19.32
N GLU A 22 -7.85 0.90 -18.88
CA GLU A 22 -8.15 1.30 -17.50
C GLU A 22 -8.10 0.09 -16.55
N SER A 23 -8.95 -0.91 -16.81
CA SER A 23 -8.98 -2.16 -16.06
C SER A 23 -9.55 -3.31 -16.90
N VAL A 24 -9.26 -4.54 -16.48
CA VAL A 24 -9.85 -5.74 -17.09
C VAL A 24 -11.37 -5.67 -16.96
N GLU A 25 -11.87 -5.31 -15.79
CA GLU A 25 -13.28 -5.27 -15.45
C GLU A 25 -14.05 -4.23 -16.28
N ALA A 26 -13.51 -3.01 -16.42
CA ALA A 26 -14.13 -1.98 -17.26
C ALA A 26 -14.17 -2.41 -18.73
N SER A 27 -13.09 -3.01 -19.22
CA SER A 27 -13.01 -3.51 -20.61
C SER A 27 -14.02 -4.63 -20.86
N LEU A 28 -14.11 -5.62 -19.96
CA LEU A 28 -15.08 -6.72 -20.06
C LEU A 28 -16.51 -6.19 -20.04
N LYS A 29 -16.83 -5.25 -19.14
CA LYS A 29 -18.16 -4.67 -19.03
C LYS A 29 -18.58 -3.83 -20.25
N ALA A 30 -17.61 -3.18 -20.91
CA ALA A 30 -17.87 -2.39 -22.11
C ALA A 30 -18.12 -3.25 -23.36
N HIS A 31 -17.53 -4.45 -23.43
CA HIS A 31 -17.50 -5.26 -24.67
C HIS A 31 -18.28 -6.57 -24.59
N LEU A 32 -18.62 -7.06 -23.38
CA LEU A 32 -19.42 -8.27 -23.18
C LEU A 32 -20.71 -7.93 -22.44
N GLN A 33 -21.79 -8.67 -22.72
CA GLN A 33 -23.08 -8.48 -22.06
C GLN A 33 -23.77 -9.83 -21.82
N GLY A 34 -24.72 -9.86 -20.88
CA GLY A 34 -25.55 -11.03 -20.60
C GLY A 34 -24.74 -12.27 -20.19
N LYS A 35 -25.15 -13.43 -20.71
CA LYS A 35 -24.60 -14.74 -20.31
C LYS A 35 -23.10 -14.86 -20.59
N ASP A 36 -22.61 -14.28 -21.67
CA ASP A 36 -21.19 -14.37 -22.03
C ASP A 36 -20.32 -13.56 -21.06
N TYR A 37 -20.79 -12.38 -20.64
CA TYR A 37 -20.13 -11.59 -19.59
C TYR A 37 -20.08 -12.35 -18.26
N ASP A 38 -21.20 -12.96 -17.87
CA ASP A 38 -21.28 -13.74 -16.63
C ASP A 38 -20.38 -14.98 -16.67
N GLU A 39 -20.36 -15.70 -17.80
CA GLU A 39 -19.56 -16.92 -17.97
C GLU A 39 -18.05 -16.63 -18.02
N VAL A 40 -17.63 -15.58 -18.72
CA VAL A 40 -16.23 -15.14 -18.74
C VAL A 40 -15.77 -14.78 -17.32
N ARG A 41 -16.58 -14.02 -16.57
CA ARG A 41 -16.25 -13.69 -15.18
C ARG A 41 -16.22 -14.92 -14.28
N ARG A 42 -17.12 -15.89 -14.50
CA ARG A 42 -17.13 -17.15 -13.76
C ARG A 42 -15.83 -17.93 -13.94
N ILE A 43 -15.30 -17.94 -15.17
CA ILE A 43 -14.05 -18.63 -15.50
C ILE A 43 -12.84 -17.87 -14.92
N LEU A 44 -12.78 -16.55 -15.06
CA LEU A 44 -11.62 -15.74 -14.63
C LEU A 44 -11.55 -15.55 -13.11
N TYR A 45 -12.68 -15.26 -12.46
CA TYR A 45 -12.72 -14.86 -11.03
C TYR A 45 -13.40 -15.88 -10.12
N GLY A 46 -14.08 -16.89 -10.69
CA GLY A 46 -14.89 -17.84 -9.94
C GLY A 46 -16.28 -17.30 -9.61
N ARG A 47 -16.72 -17.39 -8.36
CA ARG A 47 -18.05 -16.91 -7.97
C ARG A 47 -18.13 -15.38 -7.99
N ALA A 48 -19.31 -14.84 -8.29
CA ALA A 48 -19.57 -13.41 -8.14
C ALA A 48 -19.56 -13.01 -6.65
N TYR A 49 -18.86 -11.92 -6.35
CA TYR A 49 -18.84 -11.31 -5.02
C TYR A 49 -19.72 -10.06 -5.01
N PRO A 50 -20.72 -9.97 -4.11
CA PRO A 50 -21.53 -8.77 -3.96
C PRO A 50 -20.68 -7.55 -3.62
N GLU A 51 -21.05 -6.39 -4.16
CA GLU A 51 -20.44 -5.12 -3.77
C GLU A 51 -20.80 -4.79 -2.32
N LEU A 52 -19.79 -4.38 -1.56
CA LEU A 52 -19.95 -3.92 -0.19
C LEU A 52 -20.36 -2.44 -0.22
N LYS A 53 -21.44 -2.11 0.50
CA LYS A 53 -21.86 -0.72 0.68
C LYS A 53 -20.81 0.04 1.51
N ILE A 54 -20.11 0.97 0.85
CA ILE A 54 -19.19 1.92 1.48
C ILE A 54 -19.97 3.15 1.95
N SER A 55 -19.59 3.70 3.11
CA SER A 55 -20.19 4.91 3.70
C SER A 55 -20.02 6.13 2.80
N ALA A 56 -20.96 7.08 2.86
CA ALA A 56 -20.91 8.29 2.03
C ALA A 56 -19.69 9.15 2.38
N GLU A 57 -19.35 9.20 3.67
CA GLU A 57 -18.20 9.90 4.22
C GLU A 57 -16.88 9.35 3.65
N ALA A 58 -16.72 8.03 3.61
CA ALA A 58 -15.53 7.41 3.02
C ALA A 58 -15.43 7.67 1.51
N ARG A 59 -16.57 7.65 0.78
CA ARG A 59 -16.61 7.97 -0.66
C ARG A 59 -16.23 9.43 -0.92
N GLN A 60 -16.77 10.36 -0.15
CA GLN A 60 -16.44 11.78 -0.27
C GLN A 60 -14.96 12.05 0.03
N MET A 61 -14.40 11.36 1.03
CA MET A 61 -12.98 11.45 1.35
C MET A 61 -12.12 10.93 0.20
N ALA A 62 -12.51 9.81 -0.42
CA ALA A 62 -11.83 9.25 -1.58
C ALA A 62 -11.89 10.16 -2.81
N GLU A 63 -13.06 10.74 -3.10
CA GLU A 63 -13.25 11.70 -4.19
C GLU A 63 -12.37 12.94 -3.99
N LYS A 64 -12.38 13.54 -2.79
CA LYS A 64 -11.53 14.68 -2.46
C LYS A 64 -10.04 14.34 -2.53
N GLY A 65 -9.68 13.12 -2.20
CA GLY A 65 -8.31 12.61 -2.27
C GLY A 65 -7.87 12.18 -3.66
N GLY A 66 -8.77 12.14 -4.64
CA GLY A 66 -8.48 11.70 -6.00
C GLY A 66 -8.07 10.24 -6.11
N TYR A 67 -8.68 9.36 -5.31
CA TYR A 67 -8.41 7.92 -5.36
C TYR A 67 -9.70 7.09 -5.37
N GLU A 68 -9.59 5.87 -5.89
CA GLU A 68 -10.68 4.93 -5.93
C GLU A 68 -10.90 4.24 -4.58
N ILE A 69 -12.16 3.96 -4.25
CA ILE A 69 -12.53 3.09 -3.12
C ILE A 69 -13.60 2.09 -3.57
N GLN A 70 -13.28 0.81 -3.50
CA GLN A 70 -14.17 -0.29 -3.84
C GLN A 70 -14.22 -1.29 -2.67
N GLY A 71 -15.30 -2.06 -2.61
CA GLY A 71 -15.49 -3.05 -1.55
C GLY A 71 -16.33 -4.21 -2.05
N TYR A 72 -15.97 -5.42 -1.61
CA TYR A 72 -16.63 -6.67 -1.98
C TYR A 72 -16.83 -7.54 -0.75
N GLU A 73 -17.90 -8.34 -0.75
CA GLU A 73 -18.21 -9.26 0.34
C GLU A 73 -17.90 -10.71 -0.05
N ILE A 74 -17.06 -11.37 0.76
CA ILE A 74 -16.82 -12.80 0.69
C ILE A 74 -17.60 -13.46 1.83
N SER A 75 -18.65 -14.20 1.49
CA SER A 75 -19.49 -14.90 2.46
C SER A 75 -19.13 -16.38 2.61
N ALA A 76 -19.53 -16.92 3.76
CA ALA A 76 -19.43 -18.34 4.11
C ALA A 76 -20.81 -18.87 4.53
N GLN A 77 -20.99 -20.20 4.47
CA GLN A 77 -22.21 -20.84 4.95
C GLN A 77 -22.36 -20.65 6.47
N PRO A 78 -23.57 -20.41 6.99
CA PRO A 78 -23.81 -20.35 8.42
C PRO A 78 -23.44 -21.67 9.11
N GLU A 79 -22.70 -21.58 10.22
CA GLU A 79 -22.45 -22.73 11.09
C GLU A 79 -23.49 -22.81 12.21
N GLN A 80 -23.83 -24.02 12.64
CA GLN A 80 -24.76 -24.23 13.76
C GLN A 80 -24.14 -23.90 15.12
N LEU A 81 -22.82 -24.06 15.26
CA LEU A 81 -22.11 -23.96 16.54
C LEU A 81 -21.25 -22.69 16.67
N ARG A 82 -20.95 -22.00 15.58
CA ARG A 82 -20.10 -20.81 15.59
C ARG A 82 -20.82 -19.62 14.98
N ALA A 83 -20.78 -18.51 15.71
CA ALA A 83 -21.19 -17.24 15.16
C ALA A 83 -20.24 -16.80 14.02
N PRO A 84 -20.74 -16.07 13.01
CA PRO A 84 -19.89 -15.54 11.95
C PRO A 84 -18.80 -14.61 12.50
N ARG A 85 -17.53 -14.88 12.18
CA ARG A 85 -16.41 -13.99 12.47
C ARG A 85 -16.18 -13.04 11.29
N LYS A 86 -17.02 -12.01 11.19
CA LYS A 86 -16.92 -11.01 10.13
C LYS A 86 -15.70 -10.11 10.38
N VAL A 87 -14.91 -9.88 9.34
CA VAL A 87 -13.78 -8.95 9.34
C VAL A 87 -13.78 -8.19 8.02
N ARG A 88 -13.49 -6.89 8.07
CA ARG A 88 -13.23 -6.06 6.89
C ARG A 88 -11.74 -5.81 6.79
N VAL A 89 -11.16 -6.16 5.66
CA VAL A 89 -9.76 -5.93 5.34
C VAL A 89 -9.70 -4.93 4.20
N ALA A 90 -8.85 -3.92 4.31
CA ALA A 90 -8.57 -2.98 3.25
C ALA A 90 -7.13 -3.11 2.78
N CYS A 91 -6.93 -3.05 1.48
CA CYS A 91 -5.61 -2.97 0.86
C CYS A 91 -5.45 -1.58 0.25
N VAL A 92 -4.31 -0.92 0.53
CA VAL A 92 -4.01 0.42 0.03
C VAL A 92 -2.91 0.32 -1.01
N GLN A 93 -3.18 0.86 -2.21
CA GLN A 93 -2.23 1.02 -3.29
C GLN A 93 -2.08 2.52 -3.62
N ASN A 94 -0.85 2.98 -3.83
CA ASN A 94 -0.55 4.37 -4.10
C ASN A 94 0.71 4.55 -4.95
N SER A 95 0.75 5.66 -5.69
CA SER A 95 1.98 6.23 -6.24
C SER A 95 2.70 7.13 -5.23
N ILE A 96 4.00 7.37 -5.46
CA ILE A 96 4.75 8.44 -4.79
C ILE A 96 4.15 9.81 -5.08
N VAL A 97 4.52 10.82 -4.29
CA VAL A 97 3.92 12.17 -4.36
C VAL A 97 4.86 13.20 -4.96
N LEU A 98 6.09 13.29 -4.44
CA LEU A 98 7.09 14.24 -4.91
C LEU A 98 8.10 13.57 -5.86
N PRO A 99 8.82 14.35 -6.69
CA PRO A 99 9.91 13.83 -7.50
C PRO A 99 10.97 13.12 -6.65
N THR A 100 11.60 12.09 -7.23
CA THR A 100 12.65 11.30 -6.56
C THR A 100 13.90 12.11 -6.21
N THR A 101 14.05 13.31 -6.77
CA THR A 101 15.13 14.27 -6.50
C THR A 101 14.85 15.23 -5.34
N ALA A 102 13.64 15.23 -4.78
CA ALA A 102 13.30 16.06 -3.62
C ALA A 102 13.98 15.54 -2.34
N PRO A 103 14.09 16.33 -1.25
CA PRO A 103 14.59 15.84 0.03
C PRO A 103 13.80 14.63 0.54
N ILE A 104 14.50 13.62 1.09
CA ILE A 104 13.91 12.35 1.52
C ILE A 104 12.79 12.54 2.55
N GLU A 105 13.01 13.45 3.49
CA GLU A 105 12.01 13.77 4.52
C GLU A 105 10.71 14.33 3.90
N GLU A 106 10.82 15.23 2.92
CA GLU A 106 9.66 15.79 2.22
C GLU A 106 8.91 14.72 1.41
N GLN A 107 9.65 13.87 0.69
CA GLN A 107 9.06 12.74 -0.05
C GLN A 107 8.24 11.84 0.87
N LYS A 108 8.84 11.44 2.00
CA LYS A 108 8.21 10.58 3.01
C LYS A 108 6.99 11.24 3.63
N ASN A 109 7.09 12.49 4.06
CA ASN A 109 5.98 13.22 4.68
C ASN A 109 4.81 13.40 3.72
N ALA A 110 5.08 13.65 2.44
CA ALA A 110 4.04 13.74 1.41
C ALA A 110 3.31 12.40 1.22
N ILE A 111 4.04 11.28 1.22
CA ILE A 111 3.46 9.93 1.17
C ILE A 111 2.65 9.63 2.44
N HIS A 112 3.17 9.92 3.63
CA HIS A 112 2.46 9.74 4.90
C HIS A 112 1.11 10.47 4.92
N LYS A 113 1.08 11.71 4.42
CA LYS A 113 -0.17 12.48 4.33
C LYS A 113 -1.18 11.84 3.38
N LYS A 114 -0.74 11.43 2.18
CA LYS A 114 -1.59 10.78 1.17
C LYS A 114 -2.14 9.44 1.68
N VAL A 115 -1.25 8.56 2.13
CA VAL A 115 -1.59 7.21 2.58
C VAL A 115 -2.35 7.24 3.91
N GLY A 116 -2.01 8.16 4.81
CA GLY A 116 -2.77 8.40 6.04
C GLY A 116 -4.24 8.70 5.75
N GLY A 117 -4.53 9.59 4.80
CA GLY A 117 -5.91 9.87 4.37
C GLY A 117 -6.62 8.64 3.78
N MET A 118 -5.91 7.80 3.02
CA MET A 118 -6.47 6.55 2.50
C MET A 118 -6.80 5.55 3.62
N VAL A 119 -5.94 5.44 4.64
CA VAL A 119 -6.17 4.60 5.82
C VAL A 119 -7.37 5.10 6.63
N GLU A 120 -7.49 6.42 6.82
CA GLU A 120 -8.65 7.02 7.50
C GLU A 120 -9.95 6.76 6.72
N ALA A 121 -9.93 6.86 5.38
CA ALA A 121 -11.08 6.50 4.55
C ALA A 121 -11.44 5.01 4.67
N ALA A 122 -10.45 4.12 4.72
CA ALA A 122 -10.68 2.69 4.95
C ALA A 122 -11.30 2.43 6.33
N ALA A 123 -10.85 3.14 7.37
CA ALA A 123 -11.45 3.09 8.70
C ALA A 123 -12.92 3.56 8.69
N LEU A 124 -13.22 4.66 7.98
CA LEU A 124 -14.61 5.14 7.79
C LEU A 124 -15.48 4.16 6.99
N ALA A 125 -14.88 3.34 6.11
CA ALA A 125 -15.53 2.23 5.43
C ALA A 125 -15.70 0.99 6.34
N GLY A 126 -15.26 1.06 7.60
CA GLY A 126 -15.40 0.02 8.61
C GLY A 126 -14.31 -1.06 8.56
N ALA A 127 -13.15 -0.79 7.94
CA ALA A 127 -12.04 -1.72 7.97
C ALA A 127 -11.61 -2.03 9.41
N ASN A 128 -11.28 -3.29 9.69
CA ASN A 128 -10.66 -3.72 10.94
C ASN A 128 -9.15 -3.86 10.80
N ILE A 129 -8.69 -4.21 9.58
CA ILE A 129 -7.29 -4.41 9.23
C ILE A 129 -7.03 -3.64 7.93
N VAL A 130 -5.96 -2.85 7.92
CA VAL A 130 -5.49 -2.15 6.72
C VAL A 130 -4.06 -2.58 6.40
N CYS A 131 -3.82 -3.00 5.17
CA CYS A 131 -2.50 -3.40 4.69
C CYS A 131 -2.00 -2.41 3.64
N LEU A 132 -0.80 -1.90 3.86
CA LEU A 132 -0.11 -1.02 2.91
C LEU A 132 0.75 -1.83 1.93
N GLN A 133 1.08 -1.24 0.79
CA GLN A 133 1.99 -1.86 -0.18
C GLN A 133 3.44 -1.94 0.35
N GLU A 134 4.25 -2.77 -0.30
CA GLU A 134 5.66 -2.96 0.04
C GLU A 134 6.42 -1.62 0.03
N THR A 135 7.16 -1.34 1.11
CA THR A 135 8.01 -0.14 1.24
C THR A 135 7.29 1.15 0.83
N PHE A 136 6.01 1.28 1.17
CA PHE A 136 5.12 2.32 0.63
C PHE A 136 5.64 3.75 0.82
N MET A 137 6.44 4.00 1.86
CA MET A 137 6.96 5.32 2.26
C MET A 137 8.21 5.76 1.48
N MET A 138 8.61 5.05 0.43
CA MET A 138 9.73 5.41 -0.44
C MET A 138 9.44 5.13 -1.92
N PRO A 139 10.12 5.81 -2.86
CA PRO A 139 10.20 5.34 -4.23
C PRO A 139 10.82 3.95 -4.28
N PHE A 140 10.40 3.13 -5.26
CA PHE A 140 11.01 1.83 -5.48
C PHE A 140 12.39 1.97 -6.17
N ALA A 141 13.34 2.52 -5.42
CA ALA A 141 14.69 2.86 -5.89
C ALA A 141 15.62 1.64 -5.95
N PHE A 142 15.12 0.42 -5.72
CA PHE A 142 15.97 -0.77 -5.73
C PHE A 142 16.59 -1.04 -7.11
N CYS A 143 15.98 -0.53 -8.18
CA CYS A 143 16.51 -0.57 -9.54
C CYS A 143 17.82 0.22 -9.75
N THR A 144 18.10 1.25 -8.95
CA THR A 144 19.24 2.15 -9.21
C THR A 144 20.59 1.57 -8.78
N ARG A 145 20.61 0.43 -8.07
CA ARG A 145 21.80 -0.16 -7.40
C ARG A 145 22.57 0.78 -6.44
N GLU A 146 22.19 2.05 -6.33
CA GLU A 146 22.77 3.06 -5.45
C GLU A 146 22.34 2.85 -3.99
N ARG A 147 23.26 3.10 -3.05
CA ARG A 147 22.98 3.05 -1.60
C ARG A 147 22.48 4.38 -1.04
N LEU A 148 23.07 5.48 -1.49
CA LEU A 148 22.69 6.82 -1.08
C LEU A 148 21.91 7.51 -2.21
N PRO A 149 20.93 8.36 -1.87
CA PRO A 149 20.47 8.68 -0.51
C PRO A 149 19.43 7.64 0.01
N TRP A 150 19.10 6.62 -0.78
CA TRP A 150 17.97 5.70 -0.53
C TRP A 150 17.97 4.96 0.82
N THR A 151 19.13 4.64 1.37
CA THR A 151 19.23 4.00 2.69
C THR A 151 18.83 4.92 3.86
N GLU A 152 18.70 6.23 3.65
CA GLU A 152 18.17 7.16 4.66
C GLU A 152 16.65 7.02 4.86
N PHE A 153 15.93 6.34 3.95
CA PHE A 153 14.55 5.93 4.19
C PHE A 153 14.42 4.81 5.23
N ALA A 154 15.52 4.16 5.63
CA ALA A 154 15.49 3.06 6.58
C ALA A 154 15.26 3.56 8.00
N GLU A 155 14.28 3.00 8.69
CA GLU A 155 13.84 3.44 10.02
C GLU A 155 13.75 2.28 11.03
N SER A 156 13.76 2.60 12.32
CA SER A 156 13.44 1.62 13.36
C SER A 156 12.02 1.07 13.18
N ALA A 157 11.88 -0.25 13.21
CA ALA A 157 10.58 -0.94 13.16
C ALA A 157 9.71 -0.71 14.41
N GLU A 158 10.27 -0.18 15.50
CA GLU A 158 9.54 0.09 16.75
C GLU A 158 9.34 1.59 16.99
N TYR A 159 10.38 2.40 16.73
CA TYR A 159 10.41 3.82 17.12
C TYR A 159 10.49 4.78 15.93
N GLY A 160 10.51 4.26 14.71
CA GLY A 160 10.59 5.03 13.47
C GLY A 160 9.41 6.00 13.31
N PRO A 161 9.62 7.16 12.66
CA PRO A 161 8.56 8.15 12.48
C PRO A 161 7.37 7.60 11.69
N THR A 162 7.58 6.70 10.73
CA THR A 162 6.50 6.01 10.02
C THR A 162 5.62 5.21 10.99
N ILE A 163 6.26 4.41 11.85
CA ILE A 163 5.55 3.57 12.82
C ILE A 163 4.79 4.41 13.85
N LYS A 164 5.38 5.50 14.34
CA LYS A 164 4.68 6.45 15.23
C LYS A 164 3.46 7.07 14.57
N TYR A 165 3.60 7.57 13.34
CA TYR A 165 2.50 8.20 12.60
C TYR A 165 1.32 7.24 12.40
N PHE A 166 1.57 6.02 11.93
CA PHE A 166 0.49 5.04 11.74
C PHE A 166 -0.02 4.43 13.06
N SER A 167 0.78 4.42 14.13
CA SER A 167 0.32 4.04 15.47
C SER A 167 -0.76 4.97 16.01
N GLU A 168 -0.59 6.27 15.80
CA GLU A 168 -1.61 7.26 16.18
C GLU A 168 -2.91 7.06 15.40
N ILE A 169 -2.82 6.82 14.09
CA ILE A 169 -4.00 6.54 13.25
C ILE A 169 -4.68 5.24 13.69
N ALA A 170 -3.91 4.18 13.90
CA ALA A 170 -4.41 2.88 14.36
C ALA A 170 -5.19 3.00 15.67
N ALA A 171 -4.63 3.70 16.67
CA ALA A 171 -5.27 3.92 17.96
C ALA A 171 -6.54 4.78 17.84
N ARG A 172 -6.47 5.87 17.05
CA ARG A 172 -7.59 6.80 16.86
C ARG A 172 -8.81 6.11 16.25
N HIS A 173 -8.58 5.20 15.31
CA HIS A 173 -9.65 4.53 14.58
C HIS A 173 -9.96 3.11 15.10
N GLY A 174 -9.16 2.58 16.02
CA GLY A 174 -9.35 1.23 16.54
C GLY A 174 -9.12 0.14 15.49
N ILE A 175 -8.13 0.31 14.61
CA ILE A 175 -7.84 -0.60 13.50
C ILE A 175 -6.41 -1.17 13.56
N VAL A 176 -6.22 -2.38 13.06
CA VAL A 176 -4.88 -2.95 12.87
C VAL A 176 -4.29 -2.40 11.56
N ILE A 177 -3.02 -2.02 11.57
CA ILE A 177 -2.29 -1.57 10.37
C ILE A 177 -1.07 -2.47 10.16
N ILE A 178 -0.94 -3.01 8.95
CA ILE A 178 0.27 -3.70 8.49
C ILE A 178 1.06 -2.69 7.66
N SER A 179 2.23 -2.31 8.14
CA SER A 179 3.10 -1.26 7.61
C SER A 179 4.43 -1.85 7.12
N PRO A 180 4.55 -2.19 5.82
CA PRO A 180 5.81 -2.61 5.22
C PRO A 180 6.78 -1.44 5.08
N ILE A 181 7.95 -1.54 5.71
CA ILE A 181 8.99 -0.52 5.74
C ILE A 181 10.36 -1.09 5.36
N LEU A 182 11.26 -0.16 5.06
CA LEU A 182 12.70 -0.36 5.06
C LEU A 182 13.14 -0.22 6.50
N GLU A 183 13.47 -1.33 7.15
CA GLU A 183 13.88 -1.35 8.54
C GLU A 183 15.40 -1.12 8.63
N ARG A 184 15.83 -0.28 9.57
CA ARG A 184 17.21 -0.21 10.07
C ARG A 184 17.25 -0.83 11.46
N ASP A 185 18.03 -1.91 11.61
CA ASP A 185 18.17 -2.63 12.88
C ASP A 185 19.44 -2.17 13.61
N GLU A 186 19.29 -1.16 14.48
CA GLU A 186 20.37 -0.62 15.31
C GLU A 186 20.96 -1.68 16.27
N SER A 187 20.22 -2.75 16.59
CA SER A 187 20.72 -3.84 17.44
C SER A 187 21.62 -4.84 16.70
N LYS A 188 21.58 -4.81 15.36
CA LYS A 188 22.40 -5.63 14.46
C LYS A 188 23.25 -4.71 13.56
N ASP A 189 24.04 -3.81 14.15
CA ASP A 189 25.01 -2.95 13.44
C ASP A 189 24.40 -2.17 12.24
N ASP A 190 23.21 -1.59 12.43
CA ASP A 190 22.48 -0.82 11.42
C ASP A 190 22.13 -1.60 10.14
N VAL A 191 22.05 -2.93 10.21
CA VAL A 191 21.65 -3.77 9.07
C VAL A 191 20.24 -3.40 8.60
N ILE A 192 20.09 -3.29 7.28
CA ILE A 192 18.85 -2.91 6.63
C ILE A 192 18.06 -4.16 6.20
N TRP A 193 16.75 -4.14 6.48
CA TRP A 193 15.82 -5.22 6.21
C TRP A 193 14.58 -4.73 5.49
N ASN A 194 13.98 -5.59 4.67
CA ASN A 194 12.61 -5.39 4.21
C ASN A 194 11.69 -6.05 5.24
N ALA A 195 10.85 -5.27 5.90
CA ALA A 195 10.06 -5.75 7.03
C ALA A 195 8.61 -5.26 6.95
N ALA A 196 7.67 -6.12 7.31
CA ALA A 196 6.29 -5.76 7.62
C ALA A 196 6.13 -5.62 9.13
N VAL A 197 5.81 -4.40 9.59
CA VAL A 197 5.49 -4.13 11.00
C VAL A 197 3.98 -4.22 11.20
N VAL A 198 3.54 -4.91 12.25
CA VAL A 198 2.13 -5.00 12.60
C VAL A 198 1.84 -4.11 13.79
N ILE A 199 0.95 -3.14 13.58
CA ILE A 199 0.48 -2.18 14.58
C ILE A 199 -0.93 -2.60 14.99
N SER A 200 -1.15 -2.85 16.27
CA SER A 200 -2.47 -3.19 16.80
C SER A 200 -3.44 -2.01 16.76
N HIS A 201 -4.73 -2.33 16.91
CA HIS A 201 -5.82 -1.37 17.11
C HIS A 201 -5.66 -0.44 18.31
N THR A 202 -4.74 -0.71 19.25
CA THR A 202 -4.43 0.21 20.36
C THR A 202 -3.26 1.14 20.02
N GLY A 203 -2.74 1.10 18.78
CA GLY A 203 -1.53 1.81 18.35
C GLY A 203 -0.22 1.21 18.85
N LYS A 204 -0.24 0.02 19.47
CA LYS A 204 1.00 -0.64 19.92
C LYS A 204 1.53 -1.55 18.82
N VAL A 205 2.82 -1.51 18.56
CA VAL A 205 3.50 -2.52 17.73
C VAL A 205 3.36 -3.88 18.40
N ILE A 206 2.84 -4.88 17.67
CA ILE A 206 2.71 -6.26 18.18
C ILE A 206 3.82 -7.18 17.68
N GLY A 207 4.53 -6.75 16.63
CA GLY A 207 5.65 -7.49 16.08
C GLY A 207 6.00 -7.05 14.67
N LYS A 208 7.01 -7.69 14.10
CA LYS A 208 7.49 -7.48 12.74
C LYS A 208 7.80 -8.82 12.08
N SER A 209 7.72 -8.88 10.75
CA SER A 209 8.16 -10.02 9.94
C SER A 209 9.07 -9.50 8.83
N ARG A 210 10.24 -10.12 8.65
CA ARG A 210 11.18 -9.77 7.59
C ARG A 210 10.93 -10.59 6.32
N LYS A 211 11.32 -10.06 5.16
CA LYS A 211 11.16 -10.72 3.86
C LYS A 211 12.03 -11.99 3.81
N ASN A 212 11.38 -13.15 3.68
CA ASN A 212 12.05 -14.46 3.67
C ASN A 212 12.74 -14.79 2.33
N HIS A 213 12.26 -14.21 1.22
CA HIS A 213 12.78 -14.50 -0.11
C HIS A 213 13.13 -13.18 -0.80
N ILE A 214 14.43 -12.95 -0.95
CA ILE A 214 14.98 -11.73 -1.55
C ILE A 214 15.20 -11.96 -3.05
N PRO A 215 14.44 -11.29 -3.95
CA PRO A 215 14.59 -11.46 -5.39
C PRO A 215 15.94 -10.96 -5.89
N ARG A 216 16.40 -11.57 -7.00
CA ARG A 216 17.69 -11.31 -7.66
C ARG A 216 17.57 -11.03 -9.16
N VAL A 217 16.38 -10.66 -9.64
CA VAL A 217 16.05 -10.68 -11.08
C VAL A 217 15.96 -9.26 -11.63
N GLY A 218 16.79 -8.94 -12.63
CA GLY A 218 16.73 -7.68 -13.36
C GLY A 218 16.86 -6.45 -12.45
N ASP A 219 15.87 -5.55 -12.54
CA ASP A 219 15.78 -4.32 -11.73
C ASP A 219 15.39 -4.59 -10.26
N PHE A 220 14.95 -5.81 -9.94
CA PHE A 220 14.70 -6.28 -8.57
C PHE A 220 15.95 -6.94 -8.00
N ASN A 221 17.02 -6.16 -7.83
CA ASN A 221 18.24 -6.61 -7.16
C ASN A 221 18.27 -6.11 -5.70
N GLU A 222 17.62 -6.88 -4.85
CA GLU A 222 17.43 -6.55 -3.44
C GLU A 222 18.60 -7.02 -2.53
N VAL A 223 19.47 -7.91 -3.01
CA VAL A 223 20.54 -8.56 -2.21
C VAL A 223 21.66 -7.61 -1.80
N MET A 224 21.92 -6.55 -2.57
CA MET A 224 22.97 -5.56 -2.20
C MET A 224 22.58 -4.70 -0.99
N ARG A 225 21.32 -4.81 -0.53
CA ARG A 225 20.72 -3.93 0.49
C ARG A 225 20.02 -4.70 1.63
N PHE A 226 19.67 -5.97 1.43
CA PHE A 226 18.91 -6.76 2.40
C PHE A 226 19.55 -8.09 2.75
N HIS A 227 19.41 -8.49 4.01
CA HIS A 227 19.70 -9.85 4.47
C HIS A 227 18.41 -10.69 4.50
N ASN A 228 18.55 -12.02 4.52
CA ASN A 228 17.42 -12.93 4.57
C ASN A 228 16.84 -12.99 6.00
N GLY A 229 15.52 -12.84 6.16
CA GLY A 229 14.84 -12.72 7.46
C GLY A 229 14.99 -13.90 8.43
N LEU A 230 15.66 -14.99 8.04
CA LEU A 230 15.96 -16.16 8.86
C LEU A 230 17.37 -16.12 9.51
N GLU A 231 18.15 -15.05 9.29
CA GLU A 231 19.49 -14.82 9.86
C GLU A 231 19.52 -13.74 10.97
#